data_AF-A0A7Y2B432-F1
#
_entry.id   AF-A0A7Y2B432-F1
#
_cell.length_a   1.000
_cell.length_b   1.000
_cell.length_c   1.000
_cell.angle_alpha   90.00
_cell.angle_beta   90.00
_cell.angle_gamma   90.00
#
_symmetry.space_group_name_H-M   'P 1'
#
loop_
_entity.id
_entity.type
_entity.pdbx_description
1 polymer ?
#
loop_
_entity_poly.entity_id
_entity_poly.type
_entity_poly.pdbx_seq_one_letter_code
_entity_poly.pdbx_strand_id
1 'polypeptide(L)'
;MSSMRIAVLALLVGYSVAAAGGSERTPIRGPLPAEQRELIHLLAMEHEGIDREVVLTDSGYVATTTSEDPKIVAALRDHVDYMKMRIESGAMVRRWDPAFRELVEHSDDIVTTLVVLEDGLRMHVTGLTPVAVRVAWNHARIVTGFVEEGEAAVQREHATTADEERAPEADPERAP
;
A
#
# COMPACT_ATOMS: atom_id res chain seq x y z
N MET A 1 -50.29 6.87 35.40
CA MET A 1 -49.46 7.84 36.15
C MET A 1 -48.01 7.43 35.99
N SER A 2 -47.24 8.32 35.35
CA SER A 2 -45.78 8.47 35.33
C SER A 2 -44.88 7.26 35.05
N SER A 3 -44.41 7.16 33.80
CA SER A 3 -43.18 6.46 33.43
C SER A 3 -41.96 7.32 33.81
N MET A 4 -41.14 6.85 34.74
CA MET A 4 -39.88 7.49 35.11
C MET A 4 -38.76 6.98 34.20
N ARG A 5 -38.28 7.82 33.28
CA ARG A 5 -37.07 7.58 32.49
C ARG A 5 -35.86 7.96 33.33
N ILE A 6 -35.04 6.97 33.71
CA ILE A 6 -33.73 7.19 34.32
C ILE A 6 -32.75 7.43 33.19
N ALA A 7 -32.27 8.66 33.05
CA ALA A 7 -31.15 9.00 32.20
C ALA A 7 -29.85 8.65 32.93
N VAL A 8 -29.14 7.62 32.46
CA VAL A 8 -27.78 7.32 32.91
C VAL A 8 -26.82 8.17 32.07
N LEU A 9 -26.31 9.23 32.69
CA LEU A 9 -25.25 10.08 32.14
C LEU A 9 -23.92 9.32 32.24
N ALA A 10 -23.52 8.65 31.17
CA ALA A 10 -22.20 8.01 31.08
C ALA A 10 -21.14 9.08 30.78
N LEU A 11 -20.44 9.52 31.84
CA LEU A 11 -19.28 10.40 31.72
C LEU A 11 -18.07 9.54 31.32
N LEU A 12 -17.86 9.36 30.02
CA LEU A 12 -16.65 8.73 29.50
C LEU A 12 -15.50 9.74 29.53
N VAL A 13 -14.71 9.70 30.60
CA VAL A 13 -13.39 10.32 30.64
C VAL A 13 -12.48 9.50 29.72
N GLY A 14 -12.33 9.95 28.49
CA GLY A 14 -11.35 9.42 27.55
C GLY A 14 -9.94 9.73 28.06
N TYR A 15 -9.21 8.72 28.50
CA TYR A 15 -7.78 8.82 28.73
C TYR A 15 -7.06 8.38 27.45
N SER A 16 -6.72 9.34 26.60
CA SER A 16 -5.82 9.08 25.47
C SER A 16 -4.41 8.90 26.03
N VAL A 17 -3.95 7.66 26.14
CA VAL A 17 -2.52 7.38 26.23
C VAL A 17 -1.95 7.51 24.82
N ALA A 18 -1.42 8.69 24.51
CA ALA A 18 -0.48 8.83 23.41
C ALA A 18 0.81 8.10 23.82
N ALA A 19 0.91 6.82 23.46
CA ALA A 19 2.17 6.10 23.55
C ALA A 19 3.04 6.53 22.34
N ALA A 20 3.80 7.60 22.54
CA ALA A 20 5.03 7.83 21.79
C ALA A 20 6.02 6.72 22.18
N GLY A 21 5.95 5.60 21.47
CA GLY A 21 6.89 4.49 21.56
C GLY A 21 7.50 4.27 20.19
N GLY A 22 8.62 4.93 19.90
CA GLY A 22 9.46 4.60 18.76
C GLY A 22 9.94 3.17 18.94
N SER A 23 9.31 2.22 18.24
CA SER A 23 9.87 0.90 18.05
C SER A 23 11.22 1.10 17.38
N GLU A 24 12.32 0.76 18.05
CA GLU A 24 13.64 0.74 17.42
C GLU A 24 13.59 -0.24 16.25
N ARG A 25 13.35 0.29 15.05
CA ARG A 25 13.25 -0.48 13.81
C ARG A 25 14.63 -1.04 13.51
N THR A 26 14.77 -2.36 13.49
CA THR A 26 15.98 -2.99 12.95
C THR A 26 16.00 -2.76 11.44
N PRO A 27 16.92 -1.96 10.89
CA PRO A 27 16.92 -1.65 9.48
C PRO A 27 17.35 -2.89 8.68
N ILE A 28 16.53 -3.30 7.72
CA ILE A 28 16.93 -4.32 6.74
C ILE A 28 17.99 -3.71 5.84
N ARG A 29 19.17 -4.34 5.76
CA ARG A 29 20.28 -3.89 4.92
C ARG A 29 20.52 -4.87 3.77
N GLY A 30 21.07 -4.35 2.67
CA GLY A 30 21.51 -5.15 1.54
C GLY A 30 20.52 -5.20 0.37
N PRO A 31 20.85 -6.00 -0.66
CA PRO A 31 20.00 -6.18 -1.84
C PRO A 31 18.68 -6.86 -1.46
N LEU A 32 17.75 -6.91 -2.42
CA LEU A 32 16.58 -7.76 -2.28
C LEU A 32 17.02 -9.24 -2.34
N PRO A 33 16.58 -10.11 -1.42
CA PRO A 33 16.91 -11.53 -1.46
C PRO A 33 16.50 -12.20 -2.77
N ALA A 34 17.12 -13.33 -3.09
CA ALA A 34 16.88 -14.03 -4.36
C ALA A 34 15.44 -14.54 -4.46
N GLU A 35 14.95 -15.14 -3.39
CA GLU A 35 13.59 -15.65 -3.26
C GLU A 35 12.55 -14.55 -3.48
N GLN A 36 12.80 -13.34 -2.97
CA GLN A 36 11.90 -12.21 -3.16
C GLN A 36 11.93 -11.66 -4.59
N ARG A 37 13.07 -11.76 -5.28
CA ARG A 37 13.14 -11.43 -6.71
C ARG A 37 12.37 -12.46 -7.55
N GLU A 38 12.51 -13.75 -7.22
CA GLU A 38 11.76 -14.84 -7.88
C GLU A 38 10.25 -14.67 -7.71
N LEU A 39 9.79 -14.30 -6.51
CA LEU A 39 8.37 -14.00 -6.27
C LEU A 39 7.87 -12.83 -7.11
N ILE A 40 8.66 -11.75 -7.26
CA ILE A 40 8.28 -10.63 -8.13
C ILE A 40 8.13 -11.09 -9.57
N HIS A 41 9.08 -11.87 -10.09
CA HIS A 41 9.01 -12.39 -11.46
C HIS A 41 7.80 -13.31 -11.64
N LEU A 42 7.55 -14.21 -10.69
CA LEU A 42 6.38 -15.09 -10.71
C LEU A 42 5.08 -14.29 -10.76
N LEU A 43 4.89 -13.34 -9.83
CA LEU A 43 3.66 -12.54 -9.76
C LEU A 43 3.46 -11.65 -11.00
N ALA A 44 4.55 -11.15 -11.60
CA ALA A 44 4.48 -10.36 -12.84
C ALA A 44 4.16 -11.22 -14.07
N MET A 45 4.67 -12.46 -14.12
CA MET A 45 4.36 -13.40 -15.20
C MET A 45 2.93 -13.95 -15.10
N GLU A 46 2.47 -14.25 -13.88
CA GLU A 46 1.15 -14.83 -13.61
C GLU A 46 0.08 -13.75 -13.32
N HIS A 47 0.32 -12.51 -13.76
CA HIS A 47 -0.52 -11.36 -13.39
C HIS A 47 -1.98 -11.51 -13.83
N GLU A 48 -2.24 -12.22 -14.94
CA GLU A 48 -3.60 -12.52 -15.42
C GLU A 48 -4.41 -13.40 -14.46
N GLY A 49 -3.74 -14.14 -13.58
CA GLY A 49 -4.35 -14.95 -12.53
C GLY A 49 -4.56 -14.21 -11.21
N ILE A 50 -4.35 -12.89 -11.17
CA ILE A 50 -4.46 -12.05 -9.98
C ILE A 50 -5.60 -11.05 -10.17
N ASP A 51 -6.56 -11.10 -9.26
CA ASP A 51 -7.61 -10.09 -9.17
C ASP A 51 -7.21 -9.04 -8.14
N ARG A 52 -7.39 -7.75 -8.49
CA ARG A 52 -7.08 -6.64 -7.60
C ARG A 52 -8.17 -5.57 -7.66
N GLU A 53 -8.72 -5.25 -6.50
CA GLU A 53 -9.65 -4.14 -6.31
C GLU A 53 -9.01 -3.10 -5.38
N VAL A 54 -9.06 -1.82 -5.78
CA VAL A 54 -8.53 -0.70 -4.99
C VAL A 54 -9.63 0.33 -4.75
N VAL A 55 -9.82 0.70 -3.47
CA VAL A 55 -10.67 1.81 -3.05
C VAL A 55 -9.78 2.88 -2.45
N LEU A 56 -9.68 4.03 -3.12
CA LEU A 56 -9.02 5.21 -2.55
C LEU A 56 -9.90 5.82 -1.45
N THR A 57 -9.28 6.27 -0.37
CA THR A 57 -9.92 6.94 0.76
C THR A 57 -9.24 8.29 1.00
N ASP A 58 -9.90 9.21 1.72
CA ASP A 58 -9.33 10.53 2.04
C ASP A 58 -7.98 10.48 2.76
N SER A 59 -7.67 9.34 3.41
CA SER A 59 -6.45 9.13 4.17
C SER A 59 -5.51 8.10 3.55
N GLY A 60 -5.78 7.55 2.36
CA GLY A 60 -4.94 6.52 1.74
C GLY A 60 -5.76 5.56 0.87
N TYR A 61 -5.60 4.25 1.03
CA TYR A 61 -6.38 3.28 0.24
C TYR A 61 -6.58 1.94 0.94
N VAL A 62 -7.56 1.20 0.46
CA VAL A 62 -7.76 -0.21 0.76
C VAL A 62 -7.62 -0.99 -0.54
N ALA A 63 -6.75 -2.00 -0.55
CA ALA A 63 -6.59 -2.89 -1.70
C ALA A 63 -6.88 -4.34 -1.29
N THR A 64 -7.74 -5.02 -2.04
CA THR A 64 -7.94 -6.46 -1.94
C THR A 64 -7.29 -7.10 -3.16
N THR A 65 -6.37 -8.04 -2.94
CA THR A 65 -5.71 -8.79 -4.01
C THR A 65 -5.91 -10.28 -3.76
N THR A 66 -6.47 -10.99 -4.74
CA THR A 66 -6.89 -12.40 -4.65
C THR A 66 -6.46 -13.20 -5.87
N SER A 67 -6.51 -14.52 -5.76
CA SER A 67 -6.31 -15.45 -6.86
C SER A 67 -7.00 -16.78 -6.57
N GLU A 68 -7.46 -17.47 -7.62
CA GLU A 68 -7.97 -18.85 -7.51
C GLU A 68 -6.83 -19.89 -7.45
N ASP A 69 -5.60 -19.55 -7.86
CA ASP A 69 -4.45 -20.44 -7.76
C ASP A 69 -3.80 -20.35 -6.36
N PRO A 70 -3.85 -21.43 -5.54
CA PRO A 70 -3.26 -21.41 -4.21
C PRO A 70 -1.74 -21.12 -4.19
N LYS A 71 -1.02 -21.36 -5.29
CA LYS A 71 0.40 -21.00 -5.43
C LYS A 71 0.59 -19.50 -5.57
N ILE A 72 -0.26 -18.83 -6.37
CA ILE A 72 -0.25 -17.37 -6.51
C ILE A 72 -0.64 -16.73 -5.17
N VAL A 73 -1.63 -17.28 -4.46
CA VAL A 73 -2.02 -16.82 -3.13
C VAL A 73 -0.84 -16.89 -2.14
N ALA A 74 -0.10 -18.00 -2.13
CA ALA A 74 1.09 -18.12 -1.28
C ALA A 74 2.17 -17.10 -1.66
N ALA A 75 2.47 -16.96 -2.96
CA ALA A 75 3.44 -16.01 -3.47
C ALA A 75 3.09 -14.56 -3.12
N LEU A 76 1.81 -14.17 -3.26
CA LEU A 76 1.29 -12.86 -2.89
C LEU A 76 1.54 -12.55 -1.41
N ARG A 77 1.21 -13.49 -0.52
CA ARG A 77 1.38 -13.31 0.93
C ARG A 77 2.85 -13.14 1.30
N ASP A 78 3.71 -14.04 0.81
CA ASP A 78 5.15 -14.02 1.11
C ASP A 78 5.82 -12.74 0.58
N HIS A 79 5.42 -12.30 -0.62
CA HIS A 79 5.93 -11.08 -1.21
C HIS A 79 5.48 -9.83 -0.43
N VAL A 80 4.16 -9.71 -0.19
CA VAL A 80 3.59 -8.52 0.45
C VAL A 80 4.04 -8.38 1.90
N ASP A 81 4.10 -9.47 2.66
CA ASP A 81 4.58 -9.43 4.05
C ASP A 81 6.05 -8.95 4.12
N TYR A 82 6.90 -9.49 3.24
CA TYR A 82 8.30 -9.07 3.18
C TYR A 82 8.45 -7.62 2.70
N MET A 83 7.70 -7.20 1.68
CA MET A 83 7.73 -5.80 1.20
C MET A 83 7.27 -4.83 2.28
N LYS A 84 6.22 -5.17 3.03
CA LYS A 84 5.75 -4.39 4.17
C LYS A 84 6.87 -4.21 5.19
N MET A 85 7.47 -5.31 5.65
CA MET A 85 8.59 -5.28 6.60
C MET A 85 9.76 -4.43 6.06
N ARG A 86 10.05 -4.55 4.76
CA ARG A 86 11.15 -3.82 4.11
C ARG A 86 10.92 -2.31 4.11
N ILE A 87 9.75 -1.87 3.64
CA ILE A 87 9.38 -0.46 3.61
C ILE A 87 9.30 0.11 5.03
N GLU A 88 8.69 -0.59 5.98
CA GLU A 88 8.61 -0.16 7.38
C GLU A 88 9.98 -0.05 8.06
N SER A 89 10.99 -0.78 7.57
CA SER A 89 12.37 -0.66 8.04
C SER A 89 13.16 0.48 7.39
N GLY A 90 12.54 1.25 6.48
CA GLY A 90 13.18 2.29 5.66
C GLY A 90 14.10 1.73 4.57
N ALA A 91 14.00 0.43 4.29
CA ALA A 91 14.87 -0.23 3.33
C ALA A 91 14.35 -0.03 1.91
N MET A 92 15.25 0.38 1.02
CA MET A 92 14.92 0.63 -0.37
C MET A 92 14.35 -0.62 -1.09
N VAL A 93 13.26 -0.38 -1.81
CA VAL A 93 12.68 -1.25 -2.84
C VAL A 93 12.92 -0.56 -4.19
N ARG A 94 13.31 -1.31 -5.23
CA ARG A 94 13.50 -0.79 -6.60
C ARG A 94 14.21 0.57 -6.69
N ARG A 95 15.46 0.66 -6.22
CA ARG A 95 16.24 1.93 -6.11
C ARG A 95 16.30 2.79 -7.38
N TRP A 96 16.11 2.18 -8.54
CA TRP A 96 16.16 2.84 -9.83
C TRP A 96 14.86 3.55 -10.22
N ASP A 97 13.74 3.22 -9.56
CA ASP A 97 12.39 3.71 -9.89
C ASP A 97 12.06 4.93 -9.00
N PRO A 98 11.83 6.14 -9.57
CA PRO A 98 11.61 7.37 -8.80
C PRO A 98 10.44 7.28 -7.83
N ALA A 99 9.31 6.71 -8.24
CA ALA A 99 8.14 6.59 -7.38
C ALA A 99 8.42 5.73 -6.14
N PHE A 100 9.24 4.68 -6.27
CA PHE A 100 9.62 3.83 -5.13
C PHE A 100 10.65 4.50 -4.22
N ARG A 101 11.46 5.43 -4.74
CA ARG A 101 12.30 6.29 -3.90
C ARG A 101 11.45 7.23 -3.07
N GLU A 102 10.49 7.92 -3.69
CA GLU A 102 9.55 8.80 -3.01
C GLU A 102 8.75 8.03 -1.93
N LEU A 103 8.29 6.82 -2.25
CA LEU A 103 7.61 5.95 -1.29
C LEU A 103 8.45 5.68 -0.03
N VAL A 104 9.74 5.39 -0.20
CA VAL A 104 10.64 5.11 0.93
C VAL A 104 10.94 6.40 1.70
N GLU A 105 11.12 7.53 1.01
CA GLU A 105 11.30 8.85 1.63
C GLU A 105 10.12 9.25 2.54
N HIS A 106 8.90 8.82 2.19
CA HIS A 106 7.68 9.06 2.98
C HIS A 106 7.21 7.86 3.82
N SER A 107 8.00 6.78 3.92
CA SER A 107 7.58 5.54 4.60
C SER A 107 7.27 5.73 6.09
N ASP A 108 7.90 6.70 6.75
CA ASP A 108 7.63 7.06 8.15
C ASP A 108 6.24 7.65 8.36
N ASP A 109 5.69 8.28 7.33
CA ASP A 109 4.36 8.88 7.33
C ASP A 109 3.28 7.94 6.75
N ILE A 110 3.62 6.67 6.47
CA ILE A 110 2.71 5.69 5.90
C ILE A 110 2.55 4.51 6.87
N VAL A 111 1.31 4.27 7.29
CA VAL A 111 0.93 3.15 8.14
C VAL A 111 0.25 2.08 7.30
N THR A 112 0.74 0.84 7.38
CA THR A 112 0.22 -0.29 6.60
C THR A 112 -0.28 -1.39 7.54
N THR A 113 -1.51 -1.85 7.34
CA THR A 113 -2.03 -3.06 7.99
C THR A 113 -2.41 -4.10 6.96
N LEU A 114 -2.07 -5.37 7.24
CA LEU A 114 -2.30 -6.51 6.37
C LEU A 114 -3.32 -7.45 7.04
N VAL A 115 -4.34 -7.84 6.29
CA VAL A 115 -5.32 -8.87 6.66
C VAL A 115 -5.18 -10.02 5.68
N VAL A 116 -4.85 -11.21 6.16
CA VAL A 116 -4.80 -12.42 5.34
C VAL A 116 -6.23 -12.91 5.09
N LEU A 117 -6.57 -13.16 3.83
CA LEU A 117 -7.82 -13.79 3.39
C LEU A 117 -7.55 -15.23 2.98
N GLU A 118 -8.55 -16.08 2.75
CA GLU A 118 -8.33 -17.47 2.31
C GLU A 118 -7.68 -17.56 0.91
N ASP A 119 -8.14 -16.70 0.00
CA ASP A 119 -7.83 -16.60 -1.42
C ASP A 119 -6.89 -15.44 -1.75
N GLY A 120 -6.30 -14.78 -0.73
CA GLY A 120 -5.44 -13.64 -0.96
C GLY A 120 -5.13 -12.83 0.29
N LEU A 121 -5.16 -11.50 0.13
CA LEU A 121 -4.91 -10.55 1.20
C LEU A 121 -5.63 -9.21 0.97
N ARG A 122 -5.85 -8.49 2.06
CA ARG A 122 -6.32 -7.11 2.05
C ARG A 122 -5.32 -6.21 2.77
N MET A 123 -4.92 -5.14 2.11
CA MET A 123 -4.07 -4.10 2.68
C MET A 123 -4.88 -2.85 2.95
N HIS A 124 -4.67 -2.25 4.11
CA HIS A 124 -5.08 -0.88 4.39
C HIS A 124 -3.82 -0.05 4.54
N VAL A 125 -3.71 1.00 3.74
CA VAL A 125 -2.57 1.92 3.74
C VAL A 125 -3.08 3.30 4.04
N THR A 126 -2.52 3.92 5.08
CA THR A 126 -2.92 5.23 5.58
C THR A 126 -1.74 6.17 5.56
N GLY A 127 -1.86 7.30 4.87
CA GLY A 127 -0.93 8.42 4.96
C GLY A 127 -1.27 9.31 6.15
N LEU A 128 -0.25 9.71 6.90
CA LEU A 128 -0.35 10.61 8.06
C LEU A 128 -0.23 12.09 7.69
N THR A 129 0.22 12.37 6.47
CA THR A 129 0.35 13.72 5.91
C THR A 129 -0.32 13.79 4.54
N PRO A 130 -0.75 14.97 4.06
CA PRO A 130 -1.35 15.10 2.73
C PRO A 130 -0.44 14.60 1.60
N VAL A 131 0.88 14.72 1.76
CA VAL A 131 1.85 14.20 0.77
C VAL A 131 1.89 12.67 0.84
N ALA A 132 1.97 12.08 2.04
CA ALA A 132 1.97 10.63 2.21
C ALA A 132 0.68 9.97 1.66
N VAL A 133 -0.48 10.63 1.77
CA VAL A 133 -1.72 10.16 1.15
C VAL A 133 -1.59 10.09 -0.37
N ARG A 134 -1.04 11.12 -1.02
CA ARG A 134 -0.82 11.12 -2.47
C ARG A 134 0.19 10.08 -2.90
N VAL A 135 1.27 9.90 -2.13
CA VAL A 135 2.28 8.86 -2.38
C VAL A 135 1.66 7.47 -2.26
N ALA A 136 0.81 7.24 -1.26
CA ALA A 136 0.07 5.99 -1.12
C ALA A 136 -0.88 5.74 -2.31
N TRP A 137 -1.61 6.76 -2.77
CA TRP A 137 -2.45 6.64 -3.97
C TRP A 137 -1.64 6.34 -5.23
N ASN A 138 -0.52 7.02 -5.45
CA ASN A 138 0.36 6.75 -6.58
C ASN A 138 0.88 5.30 -6.53
N HIS A 139 1.36 4.86 -5.36
CA HIS A 139 1.78 3.47 -5.16
C HIS A 139 0.65 2.48 -5.47
N ALA A 140 -0.58 2.75 -5.04
CA ALA A 140 -1.72 1.89 -5.35
C ALA A 140 -1.95 1.74 -6.86
N ARG A 141 -1.87 2.84 -7.62
CA ARG A 141 -2.01 2.85 -9.09
C ARG A 141 -0.90 2.06 -9.78
N ILE A 142 0.35 2.27 -9.36
CA ILE A 142 1.52 1.56 -9.92
C ILE A 142 1.38 0.05 -9.70
N VAL A 143 1.01 -0.38 -8.49
CA VAL A 143 0.82 -1.81 -8.18
C VAL A 143 -0.38 -2.38 -8.93
N THR A 144 -1.43 -1.59 -9.17
CA THR A 144 -2.52 -2.00 -10.07
C THR A 144 -2.01 -2.21 -11.49
N GLY A 145 -1.16 -1.33 -12.03
CA GLY A 145 -0.52 -1.52 -13.33
C GLY A 145 0.32 -2.80 -13.41
N PHE A 146 0.96 -3.24 -12.30
CA PHE A 146 1.66 -4.53 -12.27
C PHE A 146 0.72 -5.73 -12.41
N VAL A 147 -0.51 -5.64 -11.89
CA VAL A 147 -1.53 -6.67 -12.04
C VAL A 147 -2.16 -6.62 -13.43
N GLU A 148 -2.31 -5.43 -14.01
CA GLU A 148 -2.95 -5.26 -15.33
C GLU A 148 -2.01 -5.57 -16.51
N GLU A 149 -0.72 -5.22 -16.41
CA GLU A 149 0.25 -5.30 -17.52
C GLU A 149 1.44 -6.24 -17.24
N GLY A 150 1.52 -6.82 -16.05
CA GLY A 150 2.56 -7.78 -15.68
C GLY A 150 3.98 -7.22 -15.81
N GLU A 151 4.85 -7.99 -16.46
CA GLU A 151 6.27 -7.66 -16.63
C GLU A 151 6.51 -6.30 -17.30
N ALA A 152 5.65 -5.89 -18.23
CA ALA A 152 5.82 -4.64 -18.96
C ALA A 152 5.74 -3.42 -18.04
N ALA A 153 4.78 -3.40 -17.09
CA ALA A 153 4.71 -2.35 -16.09
C ALA A 153 5.84 -2.48 -15.06
N VAL A 154 6.18 -3.70 -14.63
CA VAL A 154 7.28 -3.94 -13.67
C VAL A 154 8.63 -3.44 -14.20
N GLN A 155 8.87 -3.45 -15.51
CA GLN A 155 10.13 -2.99 -16.11
C GLN A 155 10.16 -1.48 -16.41
N ARG A 156 9.03 -0.79 -16.28
CA ARG A 156 8.92 0.65 -16.58
C ARG A 156 9.30 1.49 -15.37
N GLU A 157 9.71 2.72 -15.66
CA GLU A 157 9.87 3.78 -14.67
C GLU A 157 8.51 4.42 -14.38
N HIS A 158 8.28 4.81 -13.13
CA HIS A 158 7.04 5.44 -12.70
C HIS A 158 7.29 6.86 -12.18
N ALA A 159 6.38 7.75 -12.55
CA ALA A 159 6.41 9.14 -12.16
C ALA A 159 6.18 9.32 -10.65
N THR A 160 6.79 10.34 -10.06
CA THR A 160 6.52 10.73 -8.68
C THR A 160 5.19 11.48 -8.57
N THR A 161 4.68 11.66 -7.35
CA THR A 161 3.47 12.48 -7.14
C THR A 161 3.68 13.93 -7.59
N ALA A 162 4.90 14.45 -7.45
CA ALA A 162 5.26 15.79 -7.90
C ALA A 162 5.27 15.92 -9.43
N ASP A 163 5.61 14.85 -10.15
CA ASP A 163 5.56 14.81 -11.61
C ASP A 163 4.11 14.76 -12.12
N GLU A 164 3.21 14.03 -11.43
CA GLU A 164 1.77 14.01 -11.74
C GLU A 164 1.14 15.39 -11.53
N GLU A 165 1.47 16.09 -10.45
CA GLU A 165 0.99 17.47 -10.21
C GLU A 165 1.50 18.47 -11.27
N ARG A 166 2.64 18.19 -11.89
CA ARG A 166 3.26 19.03 -12.92
C ARG A 166 2.80 18.67 -14.33
N ALA A 167 2.27 17.48 -14.55
CA ALA A 167 1.66 17.12 -15.83
C ALA A 167 0.48 18.07 -16.08
N PRO A 168 0.38 18.70 -17.26
CA PRO A 168 -0.80 19.50 -17.57
C PRO A 168 -2.02 18.58 -17.43
N GLU A 169 -2.99 19.01 -16.61
CA GLU A 169 -4.30 18.38 -16.48
C GLU A 169 -4.77 18.04 -17.89
N ALA A 170 -4.93 16.74 -18.18
CA ALA A 170 -5.28 16.28 -19.51
C ALA A 170 -6.59 16.96 -19.89
N ASP A 171 -6.50 17.92 -20.81
CA ASP A 171 -7.62 18.72 -21.28
C ASP A 171 -8.72 17.77 -21.78
N PRO A 172 -9.87 17.68 -21.09
CA PRO A 172 -10.95 16.78 -21.47
C PRO A 172 -11.56 17.15 -22.83
N GLU A 173 -11.19 18.29 -23.41
CA GLU A 173 -11.67 18.75 -24.71
C GLU A 173 -10.82 18.28 -25.91
N ARG A 174 -9.76 17.50 -25.68
CA ARG A 174 -8.87 17.01 -26.75
C ARG A 174 -9.05 15.53 -27.09
N ALA A 175 -10.26 15.14 -27.48
CA ALA A 175 -10.50 13.94 -28.28
C ALA A 175 -10.71 14.36 -29.76
N PRO A 176 -10.11 13.65 -30.75
CA PRO A 176 -10.36 13.91 -32.17
C PRO A 176 -11.78 13.54 -32.60
#